data_AF-A0A552A9K3-F1
#
_entry.id   AF-A0A552A9K3-F1
#
_cell.length_a   1.000
_cell.length_b   1.000
_cell.length_c   1.000
_cell.angle_alpha   90.00
_cell.angle_beta   90.00
_cell.angle_gamma   90.00
#
_symmetry.space_group_name_H-M   'P 1'
#
loop_
_entity.id
_entity.type
_entity.pdbx_description
1 polymer ?
#
loop_
_entity_poly.entity_id
_entity_poly.type
_entity_poly.pdbx_seq_one_letter_code
_entity_poly.pdbx_strand_id
1 'polypeptide(L)'
;MNEAETRAELIDPALCCDLIMKMSINPQWAETKFIYWYFRTSKLRHLISNSAQGANPTMKKINKAIVQNFPVFIPPIVEQKKIVEQIEECYQKTQKLETIYQRKLEAIAELKQSILEKAFTGQLSQ
;
A
#
# COMPACT_ATOMS: atom_id res chain seq x y z
N MET A 1 -28.37 -25.02 -10.52
CA MET A 1 -27.96 -24.88 -11.94
C MET A 1 -27.25 -23.54 -12.05
N ASN A 2 -25.93 -23.38 -11.98
CA ASN A 2 -24.78 -24.22 -11.69
C ASN A 2 -23.79 -23.32 -10.92
N GLU A 3 -23.32 -23.76 -9.75
CA GLU A 3 -22.34 -23.03 -8.91
C GLU A 3 -20.90 -23.06 -9.48
N ALA A 4 -20.75 -23.21 -10.79
CA ALA A 4 -19.49 -23.58 -11.44
C ALA A 4 -18.82 -22.49 -12.29
N GLU A 5 -19.42 -21.30 -12.44
CA GLU A 5 -18.98 -20.33 -13.46
C GLU A 5 -18.60 -18.96 -12.89
N THR A 6 -17.62 -18.91 -11.98
CA THR A 6 -16.70 -17.77 -11.94
C THR A 6 -15.36 -18.14 -11.28
N ARG A 7 -14.78 -19.28 -11.68
CA ARG A 7 -13.34 -19.48 -11.50
C ARG A 7 -12.64 -18.54 -12.49
N ALA A 8 -12.35 -17.32 -12.07
CA ALA A 8 -11.39 -16.48 -12.77
C ALA A 8 -10.11 -17.30 -12.93
N GLU A 9 -9.80 -17.70 -14.16
CA GLU A 9 -8.60 -18.43 -14.49
C GLU A 9 -7.40 -17.67 -13.94
N LEU A 10 -6.63 -18.35 -13.10
CA LEU A 10 -5.40 -17.83 -12.51
C LEU A 10 -4.34 -17.82 -13.62
N ILE A 11 -4.24 -16.71 -14.37
CA ILE A 11 -3.33 -16.59 -15.54
C ILE A 11 -1.84 -16.45 -15.14
N ASP A 12 -1.45 -16.64 -13.87
CA ASP A 12 -0.03 -16.55 -13.52
C ASP A 12 0.36 -17.49 -12.36
N PRO A 13 1.37 -18.38 -12.52
CA PRO A 13 1.90 -19.21 -11.43
C PRO A 13 2.65 -18.32 -10.42
N ALA A 14 1.90 -17.70 -9.52
CA ALA A 14 2.46 -16.98 -8.38
C ALA A 14 2.75 -17.96 -7.24
N LEU A 15 4.04 -18.21 -6.96
CA LEU A 15 4.46 -18.82 -5.69
C LEU A 15 4.26 -17.79 -4.58
N CYS A 16 3.31 -18.05 -3.69
CA CYS A 16 3.12 -17.23 -2.48
C CYS A 16 3.68 -17.98 -1.26
N CYS A 17 4.41 -17.28 -0.40
CA CYS A 17 4.83 -17.81 0.89
C CYS A 17 3.61 -18.18 1.76
N ASP A 18 3.76 -19.19 2.63
CA ASP A 18 2.69 -19.76 3.46
C ASP A 18 1.90 -18.75 4.33
N LEU A 19 2.47 -17.58 4.62
CA LEU A 19 1.87 -16.55 5.47
C LEU A 19 1.19 -15.42 4.68
N ILE A 20 1.06 -15.56 3.36
CA ILE A 20 0.43 -14.56 2.49
C ILE A 20 -0.88 -15.12 1.92
N MET A 21 -1.95 -14.35 2.04
CA MET A 21 -3.22 -14.67 1.37
C MET A 21 -3.32 -13.92 0.04
N LYS A 22 -3.50 -14.66 -1.05
CA LYS A 22 -3.87 -14.09 -2.35
C LYS A 22 -5.38 -13.91 -2.41
N MET A 23 -5.81 -12.72 -2.82
CA MET A 23 -7.22 -12.37 -3.01
C MET A 23 -7.47 -12.07 -4.49
N SER A 24 -8.44 -12.75 -5.08
CA SER A 24 -8.96 -12.43 -6.41
C SER A 24 -10.30 -11.70 -6.25
N ILE A 25 -10.46 -10.60 -6.97
CA ILE A 25 -11.66 -9.77 -6.93
C ILE A 25 -12.40 -9.94 -8.26
N ASN A 26 -13.72 -10.14 -8.20
CA ASN A 26 -14.54 -10.13 -9.39
C ASN A 26 -14.67 -8.68 -9.90
N PRO A 27 -14.23 -8.37 -11.14
CA PRO A 27 -14.26 -7.01 -11.67
C PRO A 27 -15.67 -6.42 -11.85
N GLN A 28 -16.71 -7.27 -11.84
CA GLN A 28 -18.10 -6.80 -11.87
C GLN A 28 -18.56 -6.23 -10.52
N TRP A 29 -17.94 -6.66 -9.41
CA TRP A 29 -18.36 -6.28 -8.06
C TRP A 29 -17.48 -5.17 -7.49
N ALA A 30 -16.17 -5.26 -7.68
CA ALA A 30 -15.25 -4.26 -7.17
C ALA A 30 -14.02 -4.08 -8.03
N GLU A 31 -13.49 -2.86 -8.00
CA GLU A 31 -12.21 -2.52 -8.59
C GLU A 31 -11.07 -2.94 -7.63
N THR A 32 -10.06 -3.64 -8.14
CA THR A 32 -8.88 -4.12 -7.39
C THR A 32 -8.16 -3.03 -6.59
N LYS A 33 -7.86 -1.88 -7.21
CA LYS A 33 -7.27 -0.69 -6.58
C LYS A 33 -8.18 -0.10 -5.51
N PHE A 34 -9.50 -0.12 -5.72
CA PHE A 34 -10.43 0.33 -4.69
C PHE A 34 -10.29 -0.53 -3.43
N ILE A 35 -10.29 -1.86 -3.59
CA ILE A 35 -10.06 -2.80 -2.48
C ILE A 35 -8.69 -2.57 -1.85
N TYR A 36 -7.63 -2.39 -2.64
CA TYR A 36 -6.29 -2.08 -2.14
C TYR A 36 -6.30 -0.84 -1.22
N TRP A 37 -6.89 0.26 -1.67
CA TRP A 37 -6.99 1.48 -0.87
C TRP A 37 -7.89 1.32 0.35
N TYR A 38 -8.99 0.57 0.21
CA TYR A 38 -9.91 0.26 1.30
C TYR A 38 -9.23 -0.51 2.44
N PHE A 39 -8.37 -1.49 2.13
CA PHE A 39 -7.55 -2.24 3.09
C PHE A 39 -6.51 -1.36 3.81
N ARG A 40 -6.16 -0.20 3.26
CA ARG A 40 -5.27 0.77 3.90
C ARG A 40 -5.99 1.73 4.84
N THR A 41 -7.32 1.74 4.88
CA THR A 41 -8.07 2.59 5.81
C THR A 41 -7.83 2.16 7.25
N SER A 42 -7.84 3.12 8.17
CA SER A 42 -7.67 2.86 9.61
C SER A 42 -8.73 1.90 10.12
N LYS A 43 -10.00 2.11 9.76
CA LYS A 43 -11.12 1.25 10.16
C LYS A 43 -10.88 -0.21 9.84
N LEU A 44 -10.52 -0.53 8.59
CA LEU A 44 -10.30 -1.92 8.20
C LEU A 44 -9.01 -2.49 8.82
N ARG A 45 -7.94 -1.69 8.96
CA ARG A 45 -6.73 -2.12 9.69
C ARG A 45 -7.00 -2.43 11.16
N HIS A 46 -7.85 -1.65 11.82
CA HIS A 46 -8.27 -1.92 13.20
C HIS A 46 -9.09 -3.21 13.30
N LEU A 47 -10.03 -3.44 12.37
CA LEU A 47 -10.78 -4.69 12.30
C LEU A 47 -9.83 -5.90 12.11
N ILE A 48 -8.89 -5.81 11.18
CA ILE A 48 -7.88 -6.86 10.95
C ILE A 48 -7.05 -7.09 12.21
N SER A 49 -6.56 -6.04 12.86
CA SER A 49 -5.71 -6.16 14.07
C SER A 49 -6.46 -6.77 15.26
N ASN A 50 -7.73 -6.43 15.42
CA ASN A 50 -8.59 -6.94 16.51
C ASN A 50 -9.04 -8.38 16.26
N SER A 51 -9.25 -8.76 15.00
CA SER A 51 -9.65 -10.13 14.64
C SER A 51 -8.45 -11.06 14.41
N ALA A 52 -7.23 -10.55 14.36
CA ALA A 52 -6.02 -11.35 14.29
C ALA A 52 -5.75 -12.03 15.65
N GLN A 53 -5.60 -13.35 15.62
CA GLN A 53 -5.39 -14.20 16.80
C GLN A 53 -3.99 -14.81 16.77
N GLY A 54 -3.41 -15.06 17.94
CA GLY A 54 -2.12 -15.71 18.06
C GLY A 54 -1.61 -15.72 19.49
N ALA A 55 -0.99 -16.82 19.91
CA ALA A 55 -0.41 -16.96 21.25
C ALA A 55 0.82 -16.06 21.46
N ASN A 56 1.46 -15.61 20.37
CA ASN A 56 2.59 -14.70 20.39
C ASN A 56 2.14 -13.30 19.92
N PRO A 57 2.30 -12.24 20.74
CA PRO A 57 1.90 -10.88 20.36
C PRO A 57 2.62 -10.34 19.12
N THR A 58 3.80 -10.88 18.79
CA THR A 58 4.60 -10.47 17.63
C THR A 58 4.19 -11.18 16.33
N MET A 59 3.47 -12.32 16.41
CA MET A 59 3.08 -13.14 15.25
C MET A 59 1.57 -13.44 15.27
N LYS A 60 0.76 -12.39 15.18
CA LYS A 60 -0.69 -12.54 15.02
C LYS A 60 -1.02 -13.05 13.62
N LYS A 61 -1.83 -14.11 13.55
CA LYS A 61 -2.34 -14.69 12.30
C LYS A 61 -3.81 -14.32 12.14
N ILE A 62 -4.24 -14.09 10.91
CA ILE A 62 -5.66 -13.87 10.60
C ILE A 62 -6.17 -15.05 9.76
N ASN A 63 -7.32 -15.59 10.17
CA ASN A 63 -7.95 -16.70 9.46
C ASN A 63 -8.66 -16.17 8.20
N LYS A 64 -8.53 -16.90 7.09
CA LYS A 64 -9.25 -16.61 5.84
C LYS A 64 -10.76 -16.44 6.04
N ALA A 65 -11.38 -17.28 6.88
CA ALA A 65 -12.82 -17.22 7.13
C ALA A 65 -13.24 -15.90 7.78
N ILE A 66 -12.39 -15.30 8.62
CA ILE A 66 -12.65 -13.99 9.24
C ILE A 66 -12.61 -12.91 8.16
N VAL A 67 -11.59 -12.92 7.30
CA VAL A 67 -11.43 -11.93 6.22
C VAL A 67 -12.60 -11.97 5.24
N GLN A 68 -13.09 -13.16 4.90
CA GLN A 68 -14.23 -13.34 4.00
C GLN A 68 -15.55 -12.81 4.57
N ASN A 69 -15.67 -12.73 5.89
CA ASN A 69 -16.89 -12.29 6.59
C ASN A 69 -16.81 -10.84 7.09
N PHE A 70 -15.79 -10.07 6.69
CA PHE A 70 -15.73 -8.69 7.11
C PHE A 70 -16.89 -7.87 6.54
N PRO A 71 -17.58 -7.05 7.36
CA PRO A 71 -18.61 -6.16 6.88
C PRO A 71 -17.95 -5.04 6.08
N VAL A 72 -17.96 -5.17 4.76
CA VAL A 72 -17.42 -4.19 3.83
C VAL A 72 -18.57 -3.51 3.08
N PHE A 73 -18.52 -2.19 3.03
CA PHE A 73 -19.43 -1.41 2.19
C PHE A 73 -18.74 -1.20 0.83
N ILE A 74 -19.37 -1.69 -0.24
CA ILE A 74 -18.86 -1.58 -1.61
C ILE A 74 -19.82 -0.65 -2.38
N PRO A 75 -19.41 0.59 -2.71
CA PRO A 75 -20.24 1.49 -3.50
C PRO A 75 -20.33 1.02 -4.97
N PRO A 76 -21.19 1.61 -5.81
CA PRO A 76 -21.27 1.27 -7.23
C PRO A 76 -19.92 1.44 -7.95
N ILE A 77 -19.68 0.63 -8.99
CA ILE A 77 -18.36 0.57 -9.68
C ILE A 77 -17.88 1.93 -10.22
N VAL A 78 -18.81 2.79 -10.65
CA VAL A 78 -18.50 4.14 -11.15
C VAL A 78 -17.93 5.02 -10.03
N GLU A 79 -18.53 4.94 -8.84
CA GLU A 79 -18.07 5.69 -7.67
C GLU A 79 -16.74 5.15 -7.15
N GLN A 80 -16.55 3.82 -7.15
CA GLN A 80 -15.27 3.21 -6.81
C GLN A 80 -14.12 3.76 -7.66
N LYS A 81 -14.32 3.85 -8.98
CA LYS A 81 -13.31 4.38 -9.92
C LYS A 81 -13.00 5.85 -9.63
N LYS A 82 -14.02 6.67 -9.38
CA LYS A 82 -13.84 8.09 -9.04
C LYS A 82 -13.07 8.27 -7.73
N ILE A 83 -13.37 7.47 -6.72
CA ILE A 83 -12.64 7.48 -5.43
C ILE A 83 -11.17 7.11 -5.67
N VAL A 84 -10.90 6.04 -6.43
CA VAL A 84 -9.54 5.60 -6.73
C VAL A 84 -8.76 6.68 -7.47
N GLU A 85 -9.36 7.35 -8.46
CA GLU A 85 -8.74 8.43 -9.22
C GLU A 85 -8.30 9.58 -8.31
N GLN A 86 -9.18 10.03 -7.41
CA GLN A 86 -8.87 11.10 -6.47
C GLN A 86 -7.76 10.74 -5.48
N ILE A 87 -7.78 9.49 -4.97
CA ILE A 87 -6.75 9.00 -4.06
C ILE A 87 -5.40 8.93 -4.78
N GLU A 88 -5.39 8.39 -5.99
CA GLU A 88 -4.17 8.21 -6.77
C GLU A 88 -3.54 9.55 -7.16
N GLU A 89 -4.36 10.53 -7.57
CA GLU A 89 -3.87 11.89 -7.86
C GLU A 89 -3.19 12.53 -6.64
N CYS A 90 -3.82 12.40 -5.46
CA CYS A 90 -3.27 12.91 -4.21
C CYS A 90 -1.98 12.15 -3.81
N TYR A 91 -1.98 10.84 -3.98
CA TYR A 91 -0.84 9.99 -3.65
C TYR A 91 0.37 10.30 -4.53
N GLN A 92 0.17 10.49 -5.84
CA GLN A 92 1.23 10.86 -6.77
C GLN A 92 1.84 12.22 -6.45
N LYS A 93 1.02 13.21 -6.11
CA LYS A 93 1.51 14.53 -5.65
C LYS A 93 2.38 14.38 -4.41
N THR A 94 1.97 13.53 -3.47
CA THR A 94 2.70 13.26 -2.23
C THR A 94 4.05 12.58 -2.50
N GLN A 95 4.07 11.53 -3.33
CA GLN A 95 5.30 10.83 -3.71
C GLN A 95 6.29 11.76 -4.44
N LYS A 96 5.79 12.62 -5.33
CA LYS A 96 6.62 13.63 -6.01
C LYS A 96 7.25 14.59 -5.01
N LEU A 97 6.48 15.05 -4.02
CA LEU A 97 6.98 15.94 -2.98
C LEU A 97 8.04 15.27 -2.11
N GLU A 98 7.79 14.02 -1.69
CA GLU A 98 8.74 13.22 -0.91
C GLU A 98 10.06 13.03 -1.67
N THR A 99 10.00 12.72 -2.96
CA THR A 99 11.19 12.59 -3.82
C THR A 99 11.97 13.91 -3.92
N ILE A 100 11.29 15.03 -4.09
CA ILE A 100 11.94 16.36 -4.13
C ILE A 100 12.61 16.66 -2.79
N TYR A 101 11.94 16.34 -1.68
CA TYR A 101 12.47 16.59 -0.35
C TYR A 101 13.73 15.76 -0.08
N GLN A 102 13.70 14.48 -0.46
CA GLN A 102 14.85 13.58 -0.33
C GLN A 102 16.07 14.09 -1.10
N ARG A 103 15.88 14.50 -2.36
CA ARG A 103 16.95 15.10 -3.17
C ARG A 103 17.52 16.39 -2.56
N LYS A 104 16.66 17.22 -1.95
CA LYS A 104 17.10 18.44 -1.27
C LYS A 104 17.94 18.12 -0.03
N LEU A 105 17.58 17.10 0.74
CA LEU A 105 18.37 16.66 1.89
C LEU A 105 19.75 16.17 1.46
N GLU A 106 19.82 15.37 0.40
CA GLU A 106 21.07 14.89 -0.18
C GLU A 106 21.95 16.05 -0.66
N ALA A 107 21.39 17.00 -1.42
CA ALA A 107 22.11 18.18 -1.88
C ALA A 107 22.64 19.06 -0.73
N ILE A 108 21.88 19.19 0.37
CA ILE A 108 22.33 19.91 1.56
C ILE A 108 23.49 19.17 2.24
N ALA A 109 23.45 17.84 2.30
CA ALA A 109 24.53 17.04 2.87
C ALA A 109 25.82 17.20 2.06
N GLU A 110 25.73 17.07 0.73
CA GLU A 110 26.86 17.29 -0.19
C GLU A 110 27.42 18.71 -0.10
N LEU A 111 26.55 19.73 -0.06
CA LEU A 111 26.98 21.12 0.08
C LEU A 111 27.72 21.35 1.39
N LYS A 112 27.22 20.82 2.51
CA LYS A 112 27.90 20.92 3.81
C LYS A 112 29.28 20.25 3.77
N GLN A 113 29.37 19.07 3.16
CA GLN A 113 30.65 18.38 3.00
C GLN A 113 31.63 19.21 2.16
N SER A 114 31.19 19.73 1.01
CA SER A 114 32.03 20.56 0.14
C SER A 114 32.51 21.85 0.83
N ILE A 115 31.65 22.50 1.62
CA ILE A 115 32.04 23.69 2.40
C ILE A 115 33.09 23.33 3.44
N LEU A 116 32.92 22.23 4.18
CA LEU A 116 33.90 21.78 5.17
C LEU A 116 35.25 21.44 4.51
N GLU A 117 35.24 20.72 3.39
CA GLU A 117 36.45 20.42 2.61
C GLU A 117 37.16 21.71 2.16
N LYS A 118 36.43 22.69 1.65
CA LYS A 118 36.99 24.00 1.26
C LYS A 118 37.51 24.81 2.46
N ALA A 119 36.89 24.68 3.64
CA ALA A 119 37.36 25.31 4.88
C ALA A 119 38.68 24.72 5.36
N PHE A 120 38.80 23.39 5.36
CA PHE A 120 40.01 22.71 5.80
C PHE A 120 41.17 22.81 4.79
N THR A 121 40.89 23.02 3.50
CA THR A 121 41.90 23.22 2.46
C THR A 121 42.31 24.69 2.26
N GLY A 122 41.76 25.62 3.05
CA GLY A 122 42.11 27.05 2.98
C GLY A 122 41.58 27.79 1.75
N GLN A 123 40.66 27.18 0.99
CA GLN A 123 40.10 27.77 -0.24
C GLN A 123 38.92 28.72 0.02
N LEU A 124 38.49 28.89 1.27
CA LEU A 124 37.39 29.79 1.66
C LEU A 124 37.85 31.21 2.07
N SER A 125 39.15 31.48 2.18
CA SER A 125 39.69 32.76 2.70
C SER A 125 40.36 33.66 1.64
N GLN A 126 40.09 33.44 0.35
CA GLN A 126 40.53 34.33 -0.75
C GLN A 126 39.33 34.94 -1.47
#